data_AF-A0A453K0M6-F1
#
_entry.id   AF-A0A453K0M6-F1
#
_cell.length_a   1.000
_cell.length_b   1.000
_cell.length_c   1.000
_cell.angle_alpha   90.00
_cell.angle_beta   90.00
_cell.angle_gamma   90.00
#
_symmetry.space_group_name_H-M   'P 1'
#
loop_
_entity.id
_entity.type
_entity.pdbx_description
1 polymer ?
#
loop_
_entity_poly.entity_id
_entity_poly.type
_entity_poly.pdbx_seq_one_letter_code
_entity_poly.pdbx_strand_id
1 'polypeptide(L)'
;MAASGRFLITVTGKGGHAAMPHSAVDPIVMASSAIISLQQIVAREIDPLEAAVVSVTFMKGGDAYNVIPESACFGGTFRSLTTEGLSYLKKRIKEVNQSNKHFPSPTYLRSRA
;
A
#
# COMPACT_ATOMS: atom_id res chain seq x y z
N MET A 1 3.35 -23.72 -10.02
CA MET A 1 3.89 -23.23 -8.73
C MET A 1 3.42 -21.79 -8.55
N ALA A 2 2.77 -21.46 -7.44
CA ALA A 2 2.30 -20.10 -7.16
C ALA A 2 3.49 -19.17 -6.88
N ALA A 3 3.66 -18.13 -7.69
CA ALA A 3 4.69 -17.14 -7.46
C ALA A 3 4.21 -16.11 -6.42
N SER A 4 5.13 -15.58 -5.61
CA SER A 4 4.81 -14.60 -4.57
C SER A 4 5.77 -13.42 -4.56
N GLY A 5 5.23 -12.23 -4.33
CA GLY A 5 5.98 -11.00 -4.10
C GLY A 5 5.65 -10.36 -2.76
N ARG A 6 6.46 -9.38 -2.37
CA ARG A 6 6.30 -8.57 -1.17
C ARG A 6 6.29 -7.10 -1.54
N PHE A 7 5.61 -6.29 -0.74
CA PHE A 7 5.65 -4.83 -0.87
C PHE A 7 5.69 -4.16 0.50
N LEU A 8 6.31 -3.00 0.51
CA LEU A 8 6.37 -2.06 1.63
C LEU A 8 6.10 -0.68 1.05
N ILE A 9 5.12 0.00 1.60
CA ILE A 9 4.73 1.35 1.18
C ILE A 9 4.85 2.25 2.39
N THR A 10 5.68 3.29 2.26
CA THR A 10 5.77 4.38 3.22
C THR A 10 5.07 5.59 2.64
N VAL A 11 4.18 6.14 3.45
CA VAL A 11 3.34 7.28 3.18
C VAL A 11 3.85 8.41 4.04
N THR A 12 4.33 9.49 3.41
CA THR A 12 4.80 10.69 4.09
C THR A 12 3.74 11.78 3.96
N GLY A 13 3.40 12.41 5.08
CA GLY A 13 2.48 13.53 5.16
C GLY A 13 3.15 14.72 5.85
N LYS A 14 2.37 15.43 6.65
CA LYS A 14 2.81 16.54 7.50
C LYS A 14 2.12 16.38 8.84
N GLY A 15 2.91 16.18 9.89
CA GLY A 15 2.37 16.00 11.24
C GLY A 15 1.71 17.25 11.80
N GLY A 16 0.96 17.09 12.89
CA GLY A 16 0.29 18.21 13.55
C GLY A 16 -0.58 17.79 14.72
N HIS A 17 -1.10 18.77 15.45
CA HIS A 17 -2.04 18.50 16.52
C HIS A 17 -3.37 17.99 15.93
N ALA A 18 -3.91 16.90 16.48
CA ALA A 18 -5.17 16.31 16.01
C ALA A 18 -6.39 17.25 16.07
N ALA A 19 -6.34 18.32 16.88
CA ALA A 19 -7.38 19.35 16.96
C ALA A 19 -7.29 20.39 15.82
N MET A 20 -6.20 20.38 15.05
CA MET A 20 -5.95 21.29 13.93
C MET A 20 -5.64 20.54 12.62
N PRO A 21 -6.53 19.63 12.17
CA PRO A 21 -6.24 18.75 11.04
C PRO A 21 -6.02 19.51 9.72
N HIS A 22 -6.65 20.68 9.55
CA HIS A 22 -6.47 21.54 8.37
C HIS A 22 -5.03 22.08 8.22
N SER A 23 -4.20 22.03 9.27
CA SER A 23 -2.80 22.44 9.25
C SER A 23 -1.84 21.28 8.96
N ALA A 24 -2.35 20.06 8.87
CA ALA A 24 -1.63 18.81 8.69
C ALA A 24 -1.99 18.13 7.36
N VAL A 25 -1.19 17.14 6.96
CA VAL A 25 -1.48 16.22 5.85
C VAL A 25 -1.40 14.82 6.43
N ASP A 26 -2.55 14.20 6.69
CA ASP A 26 -2.64 12.99 7.51
C ASP A 26 -2.21 11.71 6.75
N PRO A 27 -1.05 11.12 7.08
CA PRO A 27 -0.57 9.93 6.40
C PRO A 27 -1.38 8.66 6.77
N ILE A 28 -2.10 8.63 7.89
CA ILE A 28 -2.94 7.49 8.26
C ILE A 28 -4.12 7.38 7.29
N VAL A 29 -4.86 8.48 7.09
CA VAL A 29 -6.00 8.53 6.15
C VAL A 29 -5.57 8.18 4.73
N MET A 30 -4.45 8.77 4.32
CA MET A 30 -3.77 8.50 3.06
C MET A 30 -3.44 7.01 2.86
N ALA A 31 -2.81 6.36 3.85
CA ALA A 31 -2.49 4.94 3.81
C ALA A 31 -3.76 4.06 3.79
N SER A 32 -4.78 4.39 4.58
CA SER A 32 -6.06 3.66 4.60
C SER A 32 -6.73 3.68 3.22
N SER A 33 -6.76 4.84 2.56
CA SER A 33 -7.31 4.95 1.19
C SER A 33 -6.52 4.09 0.19
N ALA A 34 -5.19 4.09 0.28
CA ALA A 34 -4.36 3.22 -0.54
C ALA A 34 -4.63 1.73 -0.29
N ILE A 35 -4.77 1.31 0.97
CA ILE A 35 -5.08 -0.08 1.34
C ILE A 35 -6.42 -0.54 0.72
N ILE A 36 -7.46 0.29 0.78
CA ILE A 36 -8.76 -0.02 0.16
C ILE A 36 -8.62 -0.13 -1.36
N SER A 37 -7.88 0.81 -1.98
CA SER A 37 -7.63 0.83 -3.42
C SER A 37 -6.89 -0.43 -3.90
N LEU A 38 -5.95 -0.95 -3.10
CA LEU A 38 -5.27 -2.22 -3.42
C LEU A 38 -6.23 -3.42 -3.51
N GLN A 39 -7.32 -3.43 -2.74
CA GLN A 39 -8.30 -4.53 -2.79
C GLN A 39 -9.08 -4.53 -4.10
N GLN A 40 -9.22 -3.37 -4.74
CA GLN A 40 -9.92 -3.26 -6.03
C GLN A 40 -9.16 -3.95 -7.16
N ILE A 41 -7.83 -4.08 -7.07
CA ILE A 41 -7.04 -4.79 -8.09
C ILE A 41 -7.58 -6.21 -8.28
N VAL A 42 -7.66 -7.00 -7.21
CA VAL A 42 -8.17 -8.38 -7.30
C VAL A 42 -9.66 -8.40 -7.58
N ALA A 43 -10.44 -7.51 -6.95
CA ALA A 43 -11.89 -7.54 -7.04
C ALA A 43 -12.46 -7.05 -8.39
N ARG A 44 -11.70 -6.23 -9.15
CA ARG A 44 -12.21 -5.51 -10.32
C ARG A 44 -11.31 -5.57 -11.56
N GLU A 45 -10.03 -5.90 -11.41
CA GLU A 45 -9.07 -5.86 -12.52
C GLU A 45 -8.58 -7.25 -12.96
N ILE A 46 -8.69 -8.27 -12.10
CA ILE A 46 -8.29 -9.65 -12.40
C ILE A 46 -9.51 -10.44 -12.90
N ASP A 47 -9.31 -11.31 -13.90
CA ASP A 47 -10.33 -12.27 -14.33
C ASP A 47 -10.75 -13.15 -13.14
N PRO A 48 -12.05 -13.29 -12.83
CA PRO A 48 -12.51 -14.10 -11.71
C PRO A 48 -12.11 -15.59 -11.80
N LEU A 49 -11.73 -16.09 -12.98
CA LEU A 49 -11.20 -17.44 -13.18
C LEU A 49 -9.69 -17.54 -12.92
N GLU A 50 -8.98 -16.41 -12.84
CA GLU A 50 -7.57 -16.36 -12.48
C GLU A 50 -7.36 -16.26 -10.96
N ALA A 51 -6.41 -17.03 -10.45
CA ALA A 51 -6.05 -16.97 -9.04
C ALA A 51 -5.05 -15.83 -8.78
N ALA A 52 -5.51 -14.80 -8.06
CA ALA A 52 -4.70 -13.69 -7.57
C ALA A 52 -5.02 -13.37 -6.11
N VAL A 53 -4.00 -12.97 -5.35
CA VAL A 53 -4.15 -12.53 -3.95
C VAL A 53 -3.29 -11.30 -3.71
N VAL A 54 -3.85 -10.31 -3.02
CA VAL A 54 -3.11 -9.19 -2.42
C VAL A 54 -3.48 -9.16 -0.94
N SER A 55 -2.49 -9.15 -0.06
CA SER A 55 -2.70 -9.13 1.38
C SER A 55 -1.86 -8.01 1.99
N VAL A 56 -2.53 -7.09 2.69
CA VAL A 56 -1.87 -6.14 3.60
C VAL A 56 -1.88 -6.77 4.97
N THR A 57 -0.69 -7.06 5.52
CA THR A 57 -0.55 -7.85 6.75
C THR A 57 -0.10 -7.02 7.94
N PHE A 58 0.30 -5.77 7.72
CA PHE A 58 0.56 -4.82 8.80
C PHE A 58 0.37 -3.39 8.31
N MET A 59 0.09 -2.51 9.26
CA MET A 59 0.10 -1.06 9.13
C MET A 59 0.66 -0.49 10.44
N LYS A 60 1.51 0.54 10.32
CA LYS A 60 2.15 1.25 11.43
C LYS A 60 2.07 2.75 11.16
N GLY A 61 1.85 3.55 12.19
CA GLY A 61 1.93 5.01 12.08
C GLY A 61 1.37 5.69 13.33
N GLY A 62 2.14 6.64 13.87
CA GLY A 62 1.81 7.37 15.09
C GLY A 62 1.86 6.53 16.37
N ASP A 63 2.12 7.18 17.50
CA ASP A 63 2.21 6.56 18.82
C ASP A 63 1.46 7.37 19.91
N ALA A 64 0.81 8.49 19.53
CA ALA A 64 0.13 9.39 20.44
C ALA A 64 -1.33 9.65 20.03
N TYR A 65 -2.22 9.74 21.02
CA TYR A 65 -3.67 9.89 20.80
C TYR A 65 -4.09 11.21 20.15
N ASN A 66 -3.26 12.26 20.26
CA ASN A 66 -3.60 13.64 19.87
C ASN A 66 -2.66 14.22 18.81
N VAL A 67 -1.84 13.40 18.14
CA VAL A 67 -0.87 13.82 17.13
C VAL A 67 -1.12 13.09 15.82
N ILE A 68 -1.29 13.85 14.74
CA ILE A 68 -1.21 13.33 13.37
C ILE A 68 0.27 13.10 13.08
N PRO A 69 0.70 11.87 12.72
CA PRO A 69 2.12 11.58 12.51
C PRO A 69 2.63 12.17 11.18
N GLU A 70 3.96 12.24 11.02
CA GLU A 70 4.58 12.67 9.76
C GLU A 70 4.63 11.57 8.71
N SER A 71 4.51 10.31 9.13
CA SER A 71 4.48 9.17 8.21
C SER A 71 3.68 7.98 8.76
N ALA A 72 3.24 7.15 7.83
CA ALA A 72 2.66 5.84 8.08
C ALA A 72 3.28 4.83 7.10
N CYS A 73 3.31 3.56 7.47
CA CYS A 73 3.88 2.51 6.65
C CYS A 73 3.00 1.27 6.71
N PHE A 74 2.78 0.62 5.58
CA PHE A 74 2.04 -0.64 5.51
C PHE A 74 2.67 -1.54 4.46
N GLY A 75 2.37 -2.83 4.54
CA GLY A 75 2.95 -3.79 3.62
C GLY A 75 2.34 -5.17 3.74
N GLY A 76 2.84 -6.07 2.90
CA GLY A 76 2.41 -7.45 2.88
C GLY A 76 2.86 -8.18 1.62
N THR A 77 2.00 -9.05 1.11
CA THR A 77 2.34 -9.97 0.02
C THR A 77 1.33 -9.93 -1.10
N PHE A 78 1.74 -10.38 -2.28
CA PHE A 78 0.85 -10.66 -3.39
C PHE A 78 1.24 -11.97 -4.07
N ARG A 79 0.29 -12.67 -4.67
CA ARG A 79 0.46 -13.99 -5.26
C ARG A 79 -0.34 -14.13 -6.54
N SER A 80 0.17 -14.93 -7.48
CA SER A 80 -0.56 -15.39 -8.65
C SER A 80 -0.07 -16.78 -9.08
N LEU A 81 -0.93 -17.54 -9.77
CA LEU A 81 -0.55 -18.82 -10.38
C LEU A 81 0.19 -18.65 -11.72
N THR A 82 0.16 -17.45 -12.32
CA THR A 82 0.81 -17.13 -13.59
C THR A 82 1.90 -16.07 -13.41
N THR A 83 2.87 -16.06 -14.33
CA THR A 83 3.95 -15.06 -14.31
C THR A 83 3.42 -13.68 -14.75
N GLU A 84 2.45 -13.70 -15.66
CA GLU A 84 1.75 -12.55 -16.21
C GLU A 84 0.93 -11.86 -15.11
N GLY A 85 0.12 -12.63 -14.37
CA GLY A 85 -0.66 -12.14 -13.25
C GLY A 85 0.23 -11.57 -12.14
N LEU A 86 1.35 -12.23 -11.82
CA LEU A 86 2.30 -11.71 -10.84
C LEU A 86 2.91 -10.36 -11.28
N SER A 87 3.30 -10.27 -12.55
CA SER A 87 3.88 -9.06 -13.14
C SER A 87 2.87 -7.92 -13.18
N TYR A 88 1.61 -8.24 -13.50
CA TYR A 88 0.49 -7.32 -13.48
C TYR A 88 0.24 -6.77 -12.06
N LEU A 89 0.11 -7.65 -11.06
CA LEU A 89 -0.07 -7.24 -9.67
C LEU A 89 1.05 -6.32 -9.19
N LYS A 90 2.31 -6.67 -9.48
CA LYS A 90 3.47 -5.82 -9.14
C LYS A 90 3.37 -4.43 -9.76
N LYS A 91 2.95 -4.35 -11.03
CA LYS A 91 2.74 -3.08 -11.74
C LYS A 91 1.60 -2.26 -11.10
N ARG A 92 0.43 -2.86 -10.90
CA ARG A 92 -0.75 -2.17 -10.35
C ARG A 92 -0.57 -1.70 -8.93
N ILE A 93 0.07 -2.50 -8.05
CA ILE A 93 0.41 -2.07 -6.68
C ILE A 93 1.27 -0.81 -6.70
N LYS A 94 2.24 -0.71 -7.63
CA LYS A 94 3.07 0.48 -7.79
C LYS A 94 2.27 1.69 -8.25
N GLU A 95 1.36 1.50 -9.21
CA GLU A 95 0.54 2.57 -9.77
C GLU A 95 -0.52 3.10 -8.80
N VAL A 96 -1.14 2.24 -7.98
CA VAL A 96 -2.06 2.68 -6.91
C VAL A 96 -1.33 3.61 -5.93
N ASN A 97 -0.08 3.29 -5.60
CA ASN A 97 0.74 4.17 -4.76
C ASN A 97 1.08 5.49 -5.45
N GLN A 98 1.37 5.48 -6.76
CA GLN A 98 1.73 6.70 -7.51
C GLN A 98 0.54 7.60 -7.84
N SER A 99 -0.66 7.03 -8.00
CA SER A 99 -1.88 7.79 -8.35
C SER A 99 -2.28 8.74 -7.22
N ASN A 100 -1.96 8.37 -5.98
CA ASN A 100 -2.06 9.22 -4.81
C ASN A 100 -0.82 10.13 -4.70
N LYS A 101 -0.63 11.05 -5.66
CA LYS A 101 0.59 11.86 -5.95
C LYS A 101 1.15 12.77 -4.84
N HIS A 102 1.02 12.42 -3.57
CA HIS A 102 1.75 13.02 -2.45
C HIS A 102 2.86 12.12 -1.88
N PHE A 103 3.12 10.93 -2.45
CA PHE A 103 4.05 9.97 -1.85
C PHE A 103 5.42 9.88 -2.54
N PRO A 104 6.52 9.81 -1.76
CA PRO A 104 7.82 9.39 -2.29
C PRO A 104 7.78 7.92 -2.73
N SER A 105 8.66 7.57 -3.66
CA SER A 105 8.73 6.27 -4.32
C SER A 105 8.82 5.09 -3.34
N PRO A 106 8.13 3.96 -3.59
CA PRO A 106 8.19 2.79 -2.70
C PRO A 106 9.57 2.11 -2.75
N THR A 107 10.14 1.84 -1.57
CA THR A 107 11.41 1.12 -1.41
C THR A 107 11.14 -0.39 -1.50
N TYR A 108 11.54 -1.02 -2.60
CA TYR A 108 11.42 -2.47 -2.79
C TYR A 108 12.61 -3.19 -2.16
N LEU A 109 12.36 -3.95 -1.09
CA LEU A 109 13.33 -4.92 -0.58
C LEU A 109 13.43 -6.10 -1.58
N ARG A 110 14.60 -6.27 -2.20
CA ARG A 110 14.90 -7.43 -3.03
C ARG A 110 14.81 -8.70 -2.18
N SER A 111 13.94 -9.62 -2.57
CA SER A 111 13.91 -10.98 -2.02
C SER A 111 15.25 -11.64 -2.30
N ARG A 112 16.05 -11.93 -1.27
CA ARG A 112 17.09 -12.98 -1.38
C ARG A 112 16.37 -14.32 -1.32
N ALA A 113 16.57 -15.11 -2.37
CA ALA A 113 16.28 -16.54 -2.36
C ALA A 113 17.14 -17.24 -1.32
#